data_AF-A0A2K0TWT9-F1
#
_entry.id   AF-A0A2K0TWT9-F1
#
_cell.length_a   1.000
_cell.length_b   1.000
_cell.length_c   1.000
_cell.angle_alpha   90.00
_cell.angle_beta   90.00
_cell.angle_gamma   90.00
#
_symmetry.space_group_name_H-M   'P 1'
#
loop_
_entity.id
_entity.type
_entity.pdbx_description
1 polymer ?
#
loop_
_entity_poly.entity_id
_entity_poly.type
_entity_poly.pdbx_seq_one_letter_code
_entity_poly.pdbx_strand_id
1 'polypeptide(L)'
;MKRSAAYTYDVGDGKRRPAKRAATSTNKASASASASASASTKNAAASATEKASALKETSSSSTVQARAAVPSPSQSLGDPIGKGSKIPVGPNGELFIPQVFPSECLKAVKKLVLPPGWVHAIDATPGRTLSLSNRRWWEMNSRWLEANQKALGLTDKHWKMRDEAFIDNPPLEEDDANTSEEFICIYPPADEQDSNDGDEDGEEDEDEDEDGEEDEDEDEDEDEDEDEDEEDEDGEEAEDDNDKVKGSGNKKSSADTKGKNKEAADAEEEALRKRVGKLASRHPEHLWVSSLGGHERSRWWTQEILKRNQDDYLLHIYNDFNWYGTIEVLENLFVQFERVLKSTSHEPLDLWREVEGLALLLNSGNAEFEMCDDGERCEKILELFGSMTIAAIDELQKKGLFTKDSKFPNISIMLALLIKYAWSMGRGGYGFEDTVTWVFYVVQQAEAAGITLGGPSGFEKILKEIKDEASEQTAASLSKVTKGTFIDKFKSYGSRGGDKHVIAKMPSTERKRYACKSG
;
A
#
# COMPACT_ATOMS: atom_id res chain seq x y z
N MET A 1 -33.05 -9.41 11.64
CA MET A 1 -32.58 -8.02 11.46
C MET A 1 -32.45 -7.34 12.83
N LYS A 2 -31.23 -7.28 13.41
CA LYS A 2 -30.99 -6.49 14.63
C LYS A 2 -29.57 -5.93 14.65
N ARG A 3 -29.53 -4.59 14.76
CA ARG A 3 -28.56 -3.70 15.44
C ARG A 3 -27.22 -3.43 14.77
N SER A 4 -27.19 -2.32 14.01
CA SER A 4 -26.06 -1.40 13.94
C SER A 4 -25.98 -0.59 15.25
N ALA A 5 -24.79 -0.51 15.84
CA ALA A 5 -24.49 0.37 16.95
C ALA A 5 -23.94 1.67 16.39
N ALA A 6 -24.74 2.74 16.42
CA ALA A 6 -24.28 4.09 16.13
C ALA A 6 -23.48 4.62 17.33
N TYR A 7 -22.21 4.92 17.10
CA TYR A 7 -21.38 5.71 18.00
C TYR A 7 -21.63 7.18 17.69
N THR A 8 -22.38 7.88 18.54
CA THR A 8 -22.51 9.34 18.48
C THR A 8 -21.41 9.97 19.34
N TYR A 9 -20.59 10.82 18.72
CA TYR A 9 -19.67 11.69 19.42
C TYR A 9 -20.41 12.96 19.85
N ASP A 10 -20.52 13.14 21.16
CA ASP A 10 -21.04 14.36 21.79
C ASP A 10 -19.95 15.46 21.71
N VAL A 11 -20.20 16.48 20.88
CA VAL A 11 -19.32 17.65 20.74
C VAL A 11 -19.64 18.62 21.88
N GLY A 12 -18.95 18.42 22.99
CA GLY A 12 -18.99 19.31 24.15
C GLY A 12 -18.42 20.70 23.83
N ASP A 13 -19.29 21.70 23.93
CA ASP A 13 -19.06 23.12 23.68
C ASP A 13 -18.02 23.73 24.68
N GLY A 14 -16.78 23.87 24.21
CA GLY A 14 -15.62 24.27 25.01
C GLY A 14 -15.44 25.79 25.17
N LYS A 15 -16.04 26.37 26.20
CA LYS A 15 -15.77 27.76 26.65
C LYS A 15 -14.30 27.96 27.05
N ARG A 16 -13.58 28.77 26.25
CA ARG A 16 -12.22 29.30 26.49
C ARG A 16 -12.06 29.93 27.88
N ARG A 17 -10.93 29.65 28.54
CA ARG A 17 -10.36 30.49 29.61
C ARG A 17 -8.88 30.84 29.31
N PRO A 18 -8.42 32.05 29.67
CA PRO A 18 -7.17 32.61 29.16
C PRO A 18 -5.95 32.26 30.00
N ALA A 19 -4.82 32.04 29.32
CA ALA A 19 -3.50 31.90 29.93
C ALA A 19 -2.95 33.26 30.39
N LYS A 20 -2.64 33.38 31.69
CA LYS A 20 -1.90 34.51 32.26
C LYS A 20 -0.39 34.29 32.14
N ARG A 21 0.27 35.18 31.41
CA ARG A 21 1.71 35.47 31.52
C ARG A 21 2.04 36.09 32.87
N ALA A 22 3.22 35.77 33.42
CA ALA A 22 3.97 36.68 34.28
C ALA A 22 5.46 36.49 34.03
N ALA A 23 6.15 37.62 33.84
CA ALA A 23 7.58 37.74 33.60
C ALA A 23 8.27 38.41 34.79
N THR A 24 9.61 38.29 34.82
CA THR A 24 10.61 39.17 35.50
C THR A 24 10.66 39.09 37.05
N SER A 25 11.79 39.18 37.78
CA SER A 25 13.08 39.85 37.53
C SER A 25 14.21 39.39 38.50
N THR A 26 15.46 39.50 38.02
CA THR A 26 16.73 40.01 38.62
C THR A 26 17.24 39.71 40.04
N ASN A 27 18.54 39.32 40.06
CA ASN A 27 19.69 39.73 40.89
C ASN A 27 19.70 39.53 42.43
N LYS A 28 20.74 38.87 42.97
CA LYS A 28 22.00 39.49 43.48
C LYS A 28 22.87 38.48 44.28
N ALA A 29 24.18 38.76 44.28
CA ALA A 29 25.34 37.99 44.72
C ALA A 29 25.47 37.59 46.22
N SER A 30 26.31 36.59 46.50
CA SER A 30 27.47 36.72 47.43
C SER A 30 28.42 35.50 47.33
N ALA A 31 29.66 35.71 47.78
CA ALA A 31 30.89 35.00 47.41
C ALA A 31 31.42 34.01 48.48
N SER A 32 32.34 33.10 48.09
CA SER A 32 33.68 32.91 48.71
C SER A 32 34.47 31.82 47.97
N ALA A 33 35.64 32.15 47.41
CA ALA A 33 36.99 31.72 47.82
C ALA A 33 37.20 30.18 47.78
N SER A 34 38.13 29.59 47.03
CA SER A 34 39.59 29.80 47.06
C SER A 34 40.21 28.81 46.04
N ALA A 35 41.05 29.27 45.12
CA ALA A 35 42.52 29.19 45.17
C ALA A 35 43.14 27.88 44.62
N SER A 36 44.05 28.09 43.66
CA SER A 36 45.20 27.24 43.28
C SER A 36 44.91 25.90 42.61
N ALA A 37 45.70 25.38 41.68
CA ALA A 37 46.75 25.90 40.81
C ALA A 37 47.07 24.74 39.83
N SER A 38 47.60 25.08 38.65
CA SER A 38 48.70 24.40 37.92
C SER A 38 48.77 22.85 37.87
N ALA A 39 49.15 22.19 36.79
CA ALA A 39 49.62 22.55 35.47
C ALA A 39 49.80 21.24 34.68
N SER A 40 49.61 21.38 33.36
CA SER A 40 50.33 20.76 32.24
C SER A 40 51.40 19.69 32.50
N THR A 41 51.32 18.57 31.80
CA THR A 41 52.34 18.03 30.85
C THR A 41 51.76 16.76 30.18
N LYS A 42 51.52 16.72 28.86
CA LYS A 42 52.44 16.33 27.77
C LYS A 42 53.31 15.11 28.05
N ASN A 43 53.04 14.02 27.32
CA ASN A 43 53.97 13.20 26.50
C ASN A 43 53.34 11.79 26.35
N ALA A 44 52.99 11.35 25.15
CA ALA A 44 53.84 10.88 24.05
C ALA A 44 54.41 9.46 24.28
N ALA A 45 53.96 8.58 23.39
CA ALA A 45 54.72 7.54 22.71
C ALA A 45 55.04 6.20 23.40
N ALA A 46 54.67 5.16 22.64
CA ALA A 46 55.50 4.01 22.24
C ALA A 46 55.41 2.70 23.03
N SER A 47 54.94 1.69 22.28
CA SER A 47 55.50 0.32 22.23
C SER A 47 55.24 -0.55 23.47
N ALA A 48 55.14 -1.87 23.42
CA ALA A 48 55.14 -2.88 22.38
C ALA A 48 54.74 -4.20 23.08
N THR A 49 54.50 -5.22 22.24
CA THR A 49 54.77 -6.65 22.50
C THR A 49 53.85 -7.45 23.43
N GLU A 50 53.29 -8.49 22.81
CA GLU A 50 53.19 -9.88 23.28
C GLU A 50 52.70 -10.14 24.71
N LYS A 51 51.57 -10.86 24.80
CA LYS A 51 51.64 -12.29 25.16
C LYS A 51 50.30 -13.00 24.96
N ALA A 52 50.42 -14.17 24.34
CA ALA A 52 49.42 -15.22 24.34
C ALA A 52 49.17 -15.71 25.78
N SER A 53 47.90 -15.96 26.10
CA SER A 53 47.54 -16.94 27.11
C SER A 53 46.12 -17.44 26.87
N ALA A 54 46.05 -18.76 26.69
CA ALA A 54 44.87 -19.57 26.48
C ALA A 54 43.78 -19.35 27.55
N LEU A 55 42.52 -19.35 27.11
CA LEU A 55 41.35 -19.53 27.97
C LEU A 55 40.35 -20.45 27.26
N LYS A 56 40.50 -21.74 27.58
CA LYS A 56 39.47 -22.60 28.16
C LYS A 56 38.08 -22.52 27.51
N GLU A 57 37.83 -23.46 26.61
CA GLU A 57 36.50 -23.87 26.20
C GLU A 57 35.70 -24.35 27.42
N THR A 58 34.58 -23.70 27.68
CA THR A 58 33.46 -24.27 28.45
C THR A 58 32.25 -24.26 27.55
N SER A 59 31.90 -25.46 27.08
CA SER A 59 30.68 -25.80 26.37
C SER A 59 29.45 -25.54 27.24
N SER A 60 28.65 -24.53 26.88
CA SER A 60 27.26 -24.41 27.35
C SER A 60 26.32 -24.67 26.18
N SER A 61 25.70 -25.84 26.23
CA SER A 61 24.61 -26.30 25.38
C SER A 61 23.42 -25.33 25.43
N SER A 62 23.21 -24.58 24.35
CA SER A 62 21.92 -23.97 24.05
C SER A 62 21.30 -24.69 22.85
N THR A 63 20.17 -25.34 23.09
CA THR A 63 19.30 -25.94 22.08
C THR A 63 18.67 -24.82 21.26
N VAL A 64 19.32 -24.44 20.17
CA VAL A 64 18.74 -23.59 19.13
C VAL A 64 17.90 -24.47 18.23
N GLN A 65 16.59 -24.26 18.24
CA GLN A 65 15.69 -24.81 17.22
C GLN A 65 16.16 -24.32 15.86
N ALA A 66 16.54 -25.28 15.00
CA ALA A 66 16.93 -25.03 13.63
C ALA A 66 15.77 -24.35 12.88
N ARG A 67 15.92 -23.05 12.61
CA ARG A 67 15.20 -22.37 11.54
C ARG A 67 15.49 -23.15 10.25
N ALA A 68 14.43 -23.59 9.56
CA ALA A 68 14.56 -24.07 8.20
C ALA A 68 15.16 -22.93 7.37
N ALA A 69 16.43 -23.08 6.98
CA ALA A 69 17.04 -22.22 5.99
C ALA A 69 16.25 -22.39 4.70
N VAL A 70 15.73 -21.28 4.16
CA VAL A 70 15.29 -21.22 2.77
C VAL A 70 16.51 -21.63 1.94
N PRO A 71 16.44 -22.68 1.11
CA PRO A 71 17.58 -23.10 0.31
C PRO A 71 18.01 -21.93 -0.58
N SER A 72 19.31 -21.59 -0.54
CA SER A 72 19.89 -20.66 -1.50
C SER A 72 19.62 -21.17 -2.91
N PRO A 73 19.10 -20.34 -3.83
CA PRO A 73 18.82 -20.74 -5.20
C PRO A 73 20.13 -20.80 -5.96
N SER A 74 20.90 -21.87 -5.75
CA SER A 74 22.15 -22.10 -6.47
C SER A 74 22.41 -23.59 -6.65
N GLN A 75 21.44 -24.32 -7.22
CA GLN A 75 21.74 -25.52 -8.00
C GLN A 75 20.85 -25.52 -9.24
N SER A 76 21.52 -25.34 -10.38
CA SER A 76 20.97 -25.20 -11.73
C SER A 76 20.17 -26.44 -12.15
N LEU A 77 18.85 -26.32 -12.12
CA LEU A 77 18.02 -26.96 -13.15
C LEU A 77 18.26 -26.14 -14.41
N GLY A 78 19.01 -26.68 -15.36
CA GLY A 78 19.46 -25.94 -16.55
C GLY A 78 18.31 -25.29 -17.29
N ASP A 79 18.47 -24.02 -17.66
CA ASP A 79 17.47 -23.16 -18.30
C ASP A 79 16.82 -23.83 -19.53
N PRO A 80 15.59 -24.37 -19.43
CA PRO A 80 14.92 -25.00 -20.57
C PRO A 80 13.68 -24.20 -21.01
N ILE A 81 13.53 -22.95 -20.56
CA ILE A 81 12.37 -22.11 -20.86
C ILE A 81 12.93 -20.87 -21.54
N GLY A 82 12.44 -20.58 -22.75
CA GLY A 82 12.92 -19.51 -23.62
C GLY A 82 12.80 -18.12 -23.01
N LYS A 83 12.70 -17.07 -23.83
CA LYS A 83 12.37 -15.70 -23.39
C LYS A 83 10.93 -15.60 -22.83
N GLY A 84 10.56 -16.47 -21.90
CA GLY A 84 9.23 -16.53 -21.30
C GLY A 84 9.01 -15.40 -20.30
N SER A 85 7.74 -15.06 -20.09
CA SER A 85 7.28 -14.02 -19.18
C SER A 85 7.99 -14.12 -17.83
N LYS A 86 8.57 -13.01 -17.39
CA LYS A 86 9.29 -12.92 -16.12
C LYS A 86 8.33 -13.27 -14.98
N ILE A 87 8.68 -14.27 -14.17
CA ILE A 87 7.96 -14.57 -12.93
C ILE A 87 8.14 -13.38 -11.98
N PRO A 88 7.05 -12.77 -11.49
CA PRO A 88 7.15 -11.69 -10.50
C PRO A 88 7.89 -12.19 -9.27
N VAL A 89 8.86 -11.40 -8.80
CA VAL A 89 9.62 -11.68 -7.58
C VAL A 89 9.72 -10.44 -6.71
N GLY A 90 9.74 -10.67 -5.40
CA GLY A 90 9.99 -9.64 -4.40
C GLY A 90 11.41 -9.06 -4.49
N PRO A 91 11.68 -8.02 -3.69
CA PRO A 91 12.95 -7.31 -3.65
C PRO A 91 14.21 -8.16 -3.49
N ASN A 92 14.10 -9.32 -2.84
CA ASN A 92 15.19 -10.25 -2.56
C ASN A 92 15.08 -11.53 -3.39
N GLY A 93 14.25 -11.55 -4.42
CA GLY A 93 13.96 -12.74 -5.21
C GLY A 93 12.90 -13.64 -4.56
N GLU A 94 12.15 -13.15 -3.57
CA GLU A 94 11.06 -13.91 -2.97
C GLU A 94 9.94 -14.17 -3.98
N LEU A 95 9.25 -15.29 -3.81
CA LEU A 95 8.18 -15.68 -4.74
C LEU A 95 6.86 -15.06 -4.29
N PHE A 96 6.13 -14.48 -5.24
CA PHE A 96 4.77 -13.99 -5.01
C PHE A 96 3.82 -15.14 -4.69
N ILE A 97 2.88 -14.87 -3.78
CA ILE A 97 1.73 -15.74 -3.58
C ILE A 97 0.81 -15.54 -4.79
N PRO A 98 0.33 -16.60 -5.45
CA PRO A 98 -0.66 -16.47 -6.51
C PRO A 98 -1.90 -15.74 -5.99
N GLN A 99 -2.43 -14.78 -6.75
CA GLN A 99 -3.69 -14.12 -6.41
C GLN A 99 -4.92 -14.93 -6.84
N VAL A 100 -4.74 -15.81 -7.84
CA VAL A 100 -5.79 -16.68 -8.36
C VAL A 100 -5.32 -18.13 -8.27
N PHE A 101 -6.13 -18.95 -7.62
CA PHE A 101 -5.89 -20.38 -7.47
C PHE A 101 -6.90 -21.19 -8.29
N PRO A 102 -6.47 -22.28 -8.96
CA PRO A 102 -7.37 -23.28 -9.51
C PRO A 102 -8.22 -23.90 -8.40
N SER A 103 -9.47 -24.25 -8.71
CA SER A 103 -10.38 -24.93 -7.77
C SER A 103 -9.77 -26.16 -7.11
N GLU A 104 -8.88 -26.88 -7.80
CA GLU A 104 -8.17 -28.06 -7.34
C GLU A 104 -7.28 -27.77 -6.12
N CYS A 105 -6.81 -26.52 -5.97
CA CYS A 105 -5.99 -26.08 -4.85
C CYS A 105 -6.81 -25.68 -3.62
N LEU A 106 -8.14 -25.56 -3.70
CA LEU A 106 -9.00 -25.00 -2.65
C LEU A 106 -8.78 -25.65 -1.27
N LYS A 107 -8.74 -26.99 -1.22
CA LYS A 107 -8.54 -27.73 0.05
C LYS A 107 -7.18 -27.45 0.69
N ALA A 108 -6.18 -27.14 -0.13
CA ALA A 108 -4.83 -26.88 0.34
C ALA A 108 -4.61 -25.41 0.69
N VAL A 109 -5.19 -24.50 -0.10
CA VAL A 109 -5.25 -23.06 0.21
C VAL A 109 -5.86 -22.82 1.58
N LYS A 110 -6.94 -23.54 1.95
CA LYS A 110 -7.53 -23.48 3.31
C LYS A 110 -6.59 -23.89 4.45
N LYS A 111 -5.52 -24.64 4.16
CA LYS A 111 -4.50 -25.04 5.14
C LYS A 111 -3.34 -24.04 5.20
N LEU A 112 -3.16 -23.25 4.15
CA LEU A 112 -2.19 -22.17 4.11
C LEU A 112 -2.76 -20.98 4.86
N VAL A 113 -1.91 -20.28 5.59
CA VAL A 113 -2.26 -19.02 6.24
C VAL A 113 -1.97 -17.93 5.21
N LEU A 114 -2.88 -17.78 4.24
CA LEU A 114 -2.81 -16.74 3.22
C LEU A 114 -3.71 -15.56 3.61
N PRO A 115 -3.32 -14.32 3.30
CA PRO A 115 -4.19 -13.17 3.46
C PRO A 115 -5.35 -13.23 2.44
N PRO A 116 -6.62 -13.29 2.88
CA PRO A 116 -7.77 -13.36 1.98
C PRO A 116 -7.90 -12.16 1.04
N GLY A 117 -7.56 -10.94 1.47
CA GLY A 117 -7.59 -9.75 0.63
C GLY A 117 -6.62 -9.83 -0.56
N TRP A 118 -5.60 -10.68 -0.48
CA TRP A 118 -4.68 -10.96 -1.59
C TRP A 118 -5.21 -12.00 -2.59
N VAL A 119 -6.03 -12.95 -2.11
CA VAL A 119 -6.52 -14.06 -2.93
C VAL A 119 -7.85 -13.66 -3.56
N HIS A 120 -7.79 -12.98 -4.70
CA HIS A 120 -8.97 -12.42 -5.39
C HIS A 120 -9.97 -13.47 -5.86
N ALA A 121 -9.51 -14.66 -6.26
CA ALA A 121 -10.40 -15.69 -6.77
C ALA A 121 -9.86 -17.10 -6.57
N ILE A 122 -10.80 -18.02 -6.33
CA ILE A 122 -10.64 -19.42 -6.67
C ILE A 122 -11.43 -19.62 -7.95
N ASP A 123 -10.76 -19.89 -9.07
CA ASP A 123 -11.46 -20.11 -10.33
C ASP A 123 -12.22 -21.43 -10.25
N ALA A 124 -13.51 -21.33 -9.94
CA ALA A 124 -14.45 -22.44 -9.84
C ALA A 124 -15.44 -22.47 -11.02
N THR A 125 -15.30 -21.57 -12.00
CA THR A 125 -16.22 -21.48 -13.13
C THR A 125 -15.96 -22.63 -14.13
N PRO A 126 -16.94 -23.52 -14.40
CA PRO A 126 -16.78 -24.57 -15.39
C PRO A 126 -16.45 -23.97 -16.77
N GLY A 127 -15.36 -24.42 -17.40
CA GLY A 127 -14.96 -23.99 -18.74
C GLY A 127 -14.06 -22.75 -18.83
N ARG A 128 -13.72 -22.10 -17.71
CA ARG A 128 -12.64 -21.09 -17.70
C ARG A 128 -11.26 -21.74 -17.76
N THR A 129 -10.30 -20.93 -18.20
CA THR A 129 -8.95 -21.36 -18.54
C THR A 129 -8.07 -21.72 -17.34
N LEU A 130 -8.32 -21.27 -16.10
CA LEU A 130 -7.35 -21.42 -14.99
C LEU A 130 -7.55 -22.73 -14.20
N SER A 131 -7.25 -23.86 -14.84
CA SER A 131 -7.13 -25.17 -14.20
C SER A 131 -5.66 -25.57 -14.00
N LEU A 132 -5.40 -26.67 -13.29
CA LEU A 132 -4.06 -27.29 -13.30
C LEU A 132 -3.65 -27.83 -14.68
N SER A 133 -4.52 -27.78 -15.69
CA SER A 133 -4.19 -28.06 -17.09
C SER A 133 -3.80 -26.80 -17.87
N ASN A 134 -3.76 -25.62 -17.22
CA ASN A 134 -3.40 -24.38 -17.87
C ASN A 134 -1.89 -24.11 -17.83
N ARG A 135 -1.26 -24.09 -19.01
CA ARG A 135 0.16 -23.78 -19.15
C ARG A 135 0.55 -22.41 -18.57
N ARG A 136 -0.20 -21.35 -18.89
CA ARG A 136 0.08 -19.97 -18.43
C ARG A 136 0.14 -19.88 -16.92
N TRP A 137 -0.83 -20.49 -16.25
CA TRP A 137 -0.89 -20.47 -14.79
C TRP A 137 0.33 -21.15 -14.17
N TRP A 138 0.76 -22.29 -14.72
CA TRP A 138 2.00 -22.92 -14.29
C TRP A 138 3.23 -22.06 -14.59
N GLU A 139 3.37 -21.49 -15.78
CA GLU A 139 4.53 -20.65 -16.12
C GLU A 139 4.69 -19.48 -15.15
N MET A 140 3.58 -18.84 -14.76
CA MET A 140 3.60 -17.71 -13.82
C MET A 140 3.87 -18.12 -12.36
N ASN A 141 3.46 -19.32 -11.95
CA ASN A 141 3.44 -19.70 -10.52
C ASN A 141 4.33 -20.90 -10.17
N SER A 142 4.99 -21.56 -11.14
CA SER A 142 5.70 -22.83 -10.93
C SER A 142 6.69 -22.78 -9.78
N ARG A 143 7.53 -21.74 -9.71
CA ARG A 143 8.52 -21.61 -8.63
C ARG A 143 7.86 -21.58 -7.25
N TRP A 144 6.75 -20.84 -7.10
CA TRP A 144 6.03 -20.77 -5.84
C TRP A 144 5.36 -22.11 -5.50
N LEU A 145 4.79 -22.78 -6.51
CA LEU A 145 4.16 -24.09 -6.37
C LEU A 145 5.17 -25.18 -5.98
N GLU A 146 6.37 -25.15 -6.55
CA GLU A 146 7.47 -26.05 -6.19
C GLU A 146 7.91 -25.82 -4.74
N ALA A 147 8.12 -24.55 -4.35
CA ALA A 147 8.49 -24.20 -2.98
C ALA A 147 7.41 -24.60 -1.95
N ASN A 148 6.14 -24.67 -2.37
CA ASN A 148 4.99 -24.98 -1.50
C ASN A 148 4.34 -26.34 -1.80
N GLN A 149 4.99 -27.22 -2.58
CA GLN A 149 4.40 -28.46 -3.12
C GLN A 149 3.73 -29.30 -2.02
N LYS A 150 4.47 -29.53 -0.92
CA LYS A 150 4.00 -30.36 0.19
C LYS A 150 2.83 -29.72 0.93
N ALA A 151 2.86 -28.40 1.14
CA ALA A 151 1.80 -27.67 1.83
C ALA A 151 0.52 -27.61 0.99
N LEU A 152 0.68 -27.54 -0.34
CA LEU A 152 -0.40 -27.55 -1.32
C LEU A 152 -0.96 -28.95 -1.59
N GLY A 153 -0.33 -30.02 -1.09
CA GLY A 153 -0.73 -31.38 -1.41
C GLY A 153 -0.62 -31.71 -2.91
N LEU A 154 0.33 -31.08 -3.62
CA LEU A 154 0.55 -31.35 -5.03
C LEU A 154 1.21 -32.74 -5.19
N THR A 155 0.54 -33.61 -5.94
CA THR A 155 0.96 -35.00 -6.19
C THR A 155 1.62 -35.13 -7.55
N ASP A 156 2.26 -36.26 -7.82
CA ASP A 156 2.83 -36.58 -9.14
C ASP A 156 1.80 -36.48 -10.27
N LYS A 157 0.51 -36.75 -9.96
CA LYS A 157 -0.58 -36.56 -10.93
C LYS A 157 -0.72 -35.09 -11.34
N HIS A 158 -0.62 -34.14 -10.41
CA HIS A 158 -0.72 -32.71 -10.73
C HIS A 158 0.49 -32.22 -11.53
N TRP A 159 1.70 -32.71 -11.22
CA TRP A 159 2.89 -32.40 -12.01
C TRP A 159 2.82 -33.00 -13.42
N LYS A 160 2.23 -34.18 -13.56
CA LYS A 160 1.95 -34.74 -14.88
C LYS A 160 0.98 -33.86 -15.68
N MET A 161 -0.06 -33.29 -15.04
CA MET A 161 -0.96 -32.33 -15.70
C MET A 161 -0.22 -31.07 -16.14
N ARG A 162 0.75 -30.59 -15.36
CA ARG A 162 1.67 -29.53 -15.80
C ARG A 162 2.41 -29.95 -17.06
N ASP A 163 3.09 -31.09 -17.02
CA ASP A 163 3.92 -31.53 -18.15
C ASP A 163 3.08 -31.73 -19.43
N GLU A 164 1.86 -32.28 -19.30
CA GLU A 164 0.86 -32.38 -20.39
C GLU A 164 0.44 -30.98 -20.88
N ALA A 165 0.15 -30.03 -19.99
CA ALA A 165 -0.22 -28.66 -20.37
C ALA A 165 0.89 -27.94 -21.14
N PHE A 166 2.16 -28.21 -20.84
CA PHE A 166 3.32 -27.65 -21.56
C PHE A 166 3.53 -28.28 -22.95
N ILE A 167 3.06 -29.52 -23.15
CA ILE A 167 3.09 -30.21 -24.44
C ILE A 167 1.95 -29.72 -25.34
N ASP A 168 0.74 -29.65 -24.79
CA ASP A 168 -0.49 -29.44 -25.57
C ASP A 168 -0.69 -27.97 -25.97
N ASN A 169 -0.20 -27.02 -25.17
CA ASN A 169 -0.35 -25.61 -25.46
C ASN A 169 0.95 -25.02 -25.99
N PRO A 170 0.93 -24.25 -27.10
CA PRO A 170 2.12 -23.53 -27.55
C PRO A 170 2.62 -22.59 -26.44
N PRO A 171 3.92 -22.24 -26.44
CA PRO A 171 4.41 -21.18 -25.58
C PRO A 171 3.55 -19.94 -25.74
N LEU A 172 3.34 -19.23 -24.64
CA LEU A 172 2.63 -17.96 -24.68
C LEU A 172 3.25 -17.06 -25.75
N GLU A 173 2.38 -16.33 -26.47
CA GLU A 173 2.84 -15.16 -27.18
C GLU A 173 3.60 -14.29 -26.18
N GLU A 174 4.80 -13.85 -26.56
CA GLU A 174 5.64 -13.02 -25.71
C GLU A 174 4.77 -11.86 -25.19
N ASP A 175 4.58 -11.79 -23.86
CA ASP A 175 3.90 -10.65 -23.25
C ASP A 175 4.66 -9.39 -23.71
N ASP A 176 3.93 -8.30 -23.95
CA ASP A 176 4.53 -7.09 -24.56
C ASP A 176 5.61 -6.44 -23.69
N ALA A 177 5.69 -6.81 -22.41
CA ALA A 177 6.77 -6.48 -21.49
C ALA A 177 7.31 -7.76 -20.85
N ASN A 178 8.59 -8.05 -21.10
CA ASN A 178 9.31 -9.23 -20.62
C ASN A 178 10.46 -8.89 -19.66
N THR A 179 10.77 -7.61 -19.47
CA THR A 179 11.88 -7.14 -18.63
C THR A 179 11.39 -6.14 -17.60
N SER A 180 11.99 -6.13 -16.40
CA SER A 180 11.64 -5.14 -15.38
C SER A 180 11.92 -3.69 -15.80
N GLU A 181 12.68 -3.49 -16.88
CA GLU A 181 13.05 -2.17 -17.41
C GLU A 181 11.97 -1.58 -18.31
N GLU A 182 11.04 -2.41 -18.78
CA GLU A 182 9.93 -1.95 -19.61
C GLU A 182 8.87 -1.25 -18.76
N PHE A 183 8.25 -0.26 -19.39
CA PHE A 183 7.16 0.50 -18.81
C PHE A 183 5.84 -0.03 -19.33
N ILE A 184 4.90 -0.28 -18.42
CA ILE A 184 3.58 -0.81 -18.73
C ILE A 184 2.51 0.20 -18.36
N CYS A 185 1.39 0.15 -19.07
CA CYS A 185 0.17 0.82 -18.65
C CYS A 185 -0.38 0.14 -17.39
N ILE A 186 -0.75 0.92 -16.38
CA ILE A 186 -1.39 0.45 -15.15
C ILE A 186 -2.77 1.11 -15.00
N TYR A 187 -3.61 0.55 -14.13
CA TYR A 187 -4.84 1.22 -13.71
C TYR A 187 -4.51 2.51 -12.96
N PRO A 188 -5.39 3.52 -13.04
CA PRO A 188 -5.36 4.61 -12.07
C PRO A 188 -5.51 4.04 -10.64
N PRO A 189 -4.93 4.68 -9.62
CA PRO A 189 -5.15 4.37 -8.21
C PRO A 189 -6.65 4.30 -7.85
N ALA A 190 -7.00 3.57 -6.79
CA ALA A 190 -8.40 3.31 -6.41
C ALA A 190 -9.21 4.60 -6.22
N ASP A 191 -8.63 5.59 -5.54
CA ASP A 191 -9.24 6.90 -5.25
C ASP A 191 -9.67 7.68 -6.51
N GLU A 192 -9.16 7.31 -7.68
CA GLU A 192 -9.48 7.93 -8.96
C GLU A 192 -10.58 7.18 -9.73
N GLN A 193 -10.88 5.93 -9.35
CA GLN A 193 -11.89 5.10 -10.02
C GLN A 193 -13.31 5.49 -9.58
N ASP A 194 -13.50 5.79 -8.30
CA ASP A 194 -14.83 6.03 -7.71
C ASP A 194 -15.40 7.43 -8.00
N SER A 195 -14.58 8.36 -8.47
CA SER A 195 -15.00 9.76 -8.72
C SER A 195 -15.96 9.94 -9.91
N ASN A 196 -16.25 8.89 -10.66
CA ASN A 196 -17.11 8.94 -11.86
C ASN A 196 -18.48 8.27 -11.67
N ASP A 197 -18.73 7.67 -10.50
CA ASP A 197 -20.05 7.16 -10.15
C ASP A 197 -20.89 8.36 -9.69
N GLY A 198 -21.60 8.98 -10.65
CA GLY A 198 -22.39 10.20 -10.49
C GLY A 198 -23.58 10.08 -9.54
N ASP A 199 -23.33 9.77 -8.28
CA ASP A 199 -24.26 9.73 -7.16
C ASP A 199 -24.35 11.09 -6.43
N GLU A 200 -23.97 12.20 -7.10
CA GLU A 200 -24.10 13.57 -6.58
C GLU A 200 -25.54 14.12 -6.56
N ASP A 201 -26.56 13.29 -6.78
CA ASP A 201 -27.97 13.69 -6.78
C ASP A 201 -28.75 13.09 -5.60
N GLY A 202 -28.09 12.87 -4.46
CA GLY A 202 -28.77 12.80 -3.17
C GLY A 202 -29.19 14.21 -2.75
N GLU A 203 -30.18 14.80 -3.43
CA GLU A 203 -30.94 15.89 -2.84
C GLU A 203 -31.52 15.33 -1.54
N GLU A 204 -30.88 15.67 -0.42
CA GLU A 204 -31.46 15.58 0.91
C GLU A 204 -32.70 16.48 0.85
N ASP A 205 -33.84 15.87 0.53
CA ASP A 205 -35.16 16.43 0.83
C ASP A 205 -35.20 16.63 2.35
N GLU A 206 -34.81 17.83 2.78
CA GLU A 206 -35.06 18.40 4.10
C GLU A 206 -36.58 18.58 4.26
N ASP A 207 -37.32 17.47 4.34
CA ASP A 207 -38.71 17.50 4.81
C ASP A 207 -38.68 17.64 6.33
N GLU A 208 -38.76 18.90 6.75
CA GLU A 208 -39.28 19.35 8.03
C GLU A 208 -40.64 18.68 8.31
N ASP A 209 -40.72 17.70 9.22
CA ASP A 209 -41.97 17.32 9.89
C ASP A 209 -41.64 16.97 11.35
N GLU A 210 -41.86 17.90 12.28
CA GLU A 210 -43.10 18.13 13.04
C GLU A 210 -43.29 17.13 14.20
N ASP A 211 -43.07 17.69 15.39
CA ASP A 211 -43.50 17.32 16.73
C ASP A 211 -44.67 16.32 16.84
N GLY A 212 -44.46 15.27 17.66
CA GLY A 212 -45.53 14.39 18.13
C GLY A 212 -45.07 13.55 19.31
N GLU A 213 -45.15 14.12 20.52
CA GLU A 213 -45.19 13.33 21.76
C GLU A 213 -46.44 12.44 21.75
N GLU A 214 -46.33 11.18 22.16
CA GLU A 214 -47.34 10.53 23.00
C GLU A 214 -46.75 9.25 23.63
N ASP A 215 -46.90 9.20 24.95
CA ASP A 215 -46.67 8.06 25.84
C ASP A 215 -47.59 6.87 25.50
N GLU A 216 -47.19 5.65 25.87
CA GLU A 216 -47.99 4.66 26.64
C GLU A 216 -47.36 3.25 26.53
N ASP A 217 -46.76 2.84 27.66
CA ASP A 217 -47.02 1.62 28.44
C ASP A 217 -47.40 0.25 27.81
N GLU A 218 -46.91 -0.77 28.53
CA GLU A 218 -47.50 -2.10 28.82
C GLU A 218 -47.15 -3.35 27.96
N ASP A 219 -46.61 -4.33 28.70
CA ASP A 219 -46.90 -5.78 28.73
C ASP A 219 -46.35 -6.68 27.61
N GLU A 220 -45.44 -7.63 27.93
CA GLU A 220 -45.63 -8.96 28.56
C GLU A 220 -46.14 -10.03 27.58
N ASP A 221 -45.46 -11.19 27.65
CA ASP A 221 -45.86 -12.53 27.19
C ASP A 221 -45.91 -12.80 25.68
N GLU A 222 -45.74 -14.00 25.13
CA GLU A 222 -45.25 -15.33 25.50
C GLU A 222 -45.18 -16.07 24.14
N ASP A 223 -44.27 -17.05 24.01
CA ASP A 223 -44.42 -18.35 23.33
C ASP A 223 -44.92 -18.46 21.87
N GLU A 224 -44.16 -19.18 21.02
CA GLU A 224 -44.61 -20.42 20.32
C GLU A 224 -45.48 -20.10 19.06
N ASP A 225 -45.30 -20.60 17.84
CA ASP A 225 -44.91 -21.91 17.34
C ASP A 225 -44.63 -21.82 15.81
N GLU A 226 -43.96 -22.88 15.33
CA GLU A 226 -44.15 -23.69 14.11
C GLU A 226 -44.55 -23.09 12.74
N ASP A 227 -43.72 -23.47 11.74
CA ASP A 227 -44.06 -24.12 10.45
C ASP A 227 -45.39 -23.77 9.76
N GLU A 228 -45.32 -23.37 8.48
CA GLU A 228 -45.80 -24.18 7.35
C GLU A 228 -45.58 -23.47 6.01
N ASP A 229 -45.13 -24.27 5.04
CA ASP A 229 -45.12 -24.02 3.61
C ASP A 229 -46.53 -23.67 3.08
N GLU A 230 -46.69 -22.78 2.09
CA GLU A 230 -47.60 -23.03 0.96
C GLU A 230 -47.14 -22.24 -0.29
N GLU A 231 -47.22 -22.97 -1.41
CA GLU A 231 -46.96 -22.57 -2.80
C GLU A 231 -48.17 -21.81 -3.40
N ASP A 232 -48.00 -21.41 -4.67
CA ASP A 232 -49.04 -20.98 -5.63
C ASP A 232 -49.59 -19.54 -5.43
N GLU A 233 -49.96 -18.76 -6.44
CA GLU A 233 -50.49 -19.09 -7.76
C GLU A 233 -50.43 -17.84 -8.67
N ASP A 234 -50.33 -18.08 -9.98
CA ASP A 234 -50.41 -17.10 -11.06
C ASP A 234 -51.76 -16.34 -11.08
N GLY A 235 -51.73 -15.06 -11.48
CA GLY A 235 -52.95 -14.24 -11.64
C GLY A 235 -52.78 -13.12 -12.66
N GLU A 236 -53.13 -13.44 -13.91
CA GLU A 236 -53.24 -12.52 -15.04
C GLU A 236 -54.48 -11.60 -14.96
N GLU A 237 -54.31 -10.41 -15.56
CA GLU A 237 -55.32 -9.56 -16.24
C GLU A 237 -56.52 -8.96 -15.47
N ALA A 238 -56.60 -7.62 -15.47
CA ALA A 238 -57.75 -6.92 -16.06
C ALA A 238 -57.48 -5.41 -16.22
N GLU A 239 -57.90 -4.92 -17.37
CA GLU A 239 -57.93 -3.53 -17.82
C GLU A 239 -58.85 -2.65 -16.96
N ASP A 240 -58.52 -1.37 -16.78
CA ASP A 240 -59.55 -0.33 -16.75
C ASP A 240 -59.06 1.00 -17.34
N ASP A 241 -59.97 1.56 -18.10
CA ASP A 241 -59.87 2.61 -19.09
C ASP A 241 -60.40 3.91 -18.44
N ASN A 242 -59.62 5.00 -18.38
CA ASN A 242 -60.23 6.35 -18.34
C ASN A 242 -59.30 7.51 -18.70
N ASP A 243 -59.45 7.94 -19.95
CA ASP A 243 -59.83 9.28 -20.41
C ASP A 243 -59.25 10.56 -19.73
N LYS A 244 -58.61 11.37 -20.61
CA LYS A 244 -58.39 12.83 -20.57
C LYS A 244 -57.52 13.44 -19.44
N VAL A 245 -56.46 14.16 -19.86
CA VAL A 245 -56.50 15.61 -20.14
C VAL A 245 -55.21 16.03 -20.86
N LYS A 246 -55.37 16.91 -21.86
CA LYS A 246 -54.31 17.54 -22.66
C LYS A 246 -53.38 18.40 -21.80
N GLY A 247 -52.07 18.15 -21.89
CA GLY A 247 -51.02 19.05 -21.41
C GLY A 247 -49.77 18.94 -22.27
N SER A 248 -49.67 19.78 -23.30
CA SER A 248 -48.48 19.92 -24.14
C SER A 248 -47.35 20.58 -23.35
N GLY A 249 -46.51 19.78 -22.71
CA GLY A 249 -45.25 20.20 -22.09
C GLY A 249 -44.12 19.31 -22.58
N ASN A 250 -43.20 19.86 -23.36
CA ASN A 250 -42.03 19.18 -23.90
C ASN A 250 -41.02 18.91 -22.76
N LYS A 251 -41.30 17.89 -21.94
CA LYS A 251 -40.42 17.39 -20.87
C LYS A 251 -39.59 16.26 -21.47
N LYS A 252 -38.37 16.57 -21.95
CA LYS A 252 -37.37 15.54 -22.26
C LYS A 252 -37.14 14.75 -20.98
N SER A 253 -37.52 13.48 -20.98
CA SER A 253 -37.27 12.52 -19.90
C SER A 253 -35.78 12.48 -19.57
N SER A 254 -35.43 12.71 -18.30
CA SER A 254 -34.06 12.60 -17.78
C SER A 254 -33.46 11.18 -17.92
N ALA A 255 -34.32 10.17 -18.10
CA ALA A 255 -33.92 8.78 -18.34
C ALA A 255 -33.05 8.60 -19.61
N ASP A 256 -33.25 9.39 -20.66
CA ASP A 256 -32.49 9.25 -21.92
C ASP A 256 -31.05 9.80 -21.82
N THR A 257 -30.76 10.65 -20.83
CA THR A 257 -29.41 11.19 -20.60
C THR A 257 -28.57 10.24 -19.74
N LYS A 258 -29.19 9.56 -18.75
CA LYS A 258 -28.51 8.63 -17.85
C LYS A 258 -27.97 7.38 -18.58
N GLY A 259 -28.71 6.87 -19.56
CA GLY A 259 -28.28 5.71 -20.36
C GLY A 259 -27.04 5.96 -21.23
N LYS A 260 -26.89 7.17 -21.79
CA LYS A 260 -25.75 7.51 -22.68
C LYS A 260 -24.43 7.66 -21.94
N ASN A 261 -24.46 8.08 -20.68
CA ASN A 261 -23.25 8.20 -19.86
C ASN A 261 -22.70 6.84 -19.46
N LYS A 262 -23.58 5.85 -19.19
CA LYS A 262 -23.17 4.49 -18.82
C LYS A 262 -22.46 3.76 -19.96
N GLU A 263 -23.00 3.79 -21.18
CA GLU A 263 -22.36 3.12 -22.33
C GLU A 263 -20.96 3.70 -22.63
N ALA A 264 -20.78 5.01 -22.45
CA ALA A 264 -19.49 5.66 -22.62
C ALA A 264 -18.48 5.25 -21.53
N ALA A 265 -18.92 5.19 -20.26
CA ALA A 265 -18.11 4.75 -19.14
C ALA A 265 -17.68 3.27 -19.28
N ASP A 266 -18.62 2.38 -19.61
CA ASP A 266 -18.34 0.96 -19.85
C ASP A 266 -17.33 0.76 -20.99
N ALA A 267 -17.46 1.55 -22.08
CA ALA A 267 -16.53 1.51 -23.20
C ALA A 267 -15.13 2.04 -22.85
N GLU A 268 -15.04 3.09 -22.02
CA GLU A 268 -13.77 3.61 -21.51
C GLU A 268 -13.09 2.61 -20.56
N GLU A 269 -13.86 1.98 -19.66
CA GLU A 269 -13.37 0.94 -18.77
C GLU A 269 -12.85 -0.27 -19.55
N GLU A 270 -13.59 -0.71 -20.58
CA GLU A 270 -13.15 -1.81 -21.45
C GLU A 270 -11.87 -1.43 -22.23
N ALA A 271 -11.77 -0.19 -22.72
CA ALA A 271 -10.57 0.31 -23.38
C ALA A 271 -9.37 0.36 -22.43
N LEU A 272 -9.58 0.79 -21.19
CA LEU A 272 -8.57 0.78 -20.13
C LEU A 272 -8.12 -0.65 -19.84
N ARG A 273 -9.05 -1.58 -19.61
CA ARG A 273 -8.76 -3.01 -19.39
C ARG A 273 -7.93 -3.63 -20.53
N LYS A 274 -8.13 -3.20 -21.77
CA LYS A 274 -7.35 -3.65 -22.94
C LYS A 274 -5.91 -3.09 -22.96
N ARG A 275 -5.68 -1.88 -22.42
CA ARG A 275 -4.36 -1.23 -22.36
C ARG A 275 -3.54 -1.69 -21.16
N VAL A 276 -4.15 -1.93 -20.00
CA VAL A 276 -3.42 -2.28 -18.79
C VAL A 276 -2.58 -3.55 -18.96
N GLY A 277 -1.34 -3.51 -18.47
CA GLY A 277 -0.35 -4.56 -18.64
C GLY A 277 0.37 -4.56 -19.99
N LYS A 278 -0.06 -3.72 -20.95
CA LYS A 278 0.62 -3.55 -22.24
C LYS A 278 1.76 -2.55 -22.14
N LEU A 279 2.70 -2.63 -23.08
CA LEU A 279 3.85 -1.75 -23.15
C LEU A 279 3.41 -0.29 -23.37
N ALA A 280 3.82 0.60 -22.48
CA ALA A 280 3.42 2.00 -22.48
C ALA A 280 3.82 2.75 -23.76
N SER A 281 4.91 2.33 -24.43
CA SER A 281 5.33 2.92 -25.70
C SER A 281 4.33 2.70 -26.85
N ARG A 282 3.40 1.74 -26.70
CA ARG A 282 2.30 1.51 -27.66
C ARG A 282 1.06 2.34 -27.35
N HIS A 283 1.03 3.01 -26.20
CA HIS A 283 -0.07 3.80 -25.68
C HIS A 283 0.44 5.13 -25.10
N PRO A 284 1.11 5.98 -25.90
CA PRO A 284 1.70 7.24 -25.41
C PRO A 284 0.68 8.23 -24.84
N GLU A 285 -0.61 8.07 -25.15
CA GLU A 285 -1.72 8.82 -24.59
C GLU A 285 -2.10 8.39 -23.16
N HIS A 286 -1.71 7.19 -22.74
CA HIS A 286 -2.07 6.64 -21.43
C HIS A 286 -1.14 7.22 -20.35
N LEU A 287 -1.71 8.03 -19.46
CA LEU A 287 -0.95 8.72 -18.41
C LEU A 287 -0.40 7.76 -17.33
N TRP A 288 -1.19 6.73 -16.98
CA TRP A 288 -0.91 5.85 -15.85
C TRP A 288 0.09 4.77 -16.24
N VAL A 289 1.37 5.07 -16.06
CA VAL A 289 2.48 4.21 -16.48
C VAL A 289 3.39 3.92 -15.30
N SER A 290 3.87 2.69 -15.21
CA SER A 290 4.91 2.28 -14.24
C SER A 290 5.93 1.38 -14.90
N SER A 291 7.17 1.39 -14.41
CA SER A 291 8.08 0.30 -14.80
C SER A 291 7.51 -1.01 -14.26
N LEU A 292 7.68 -2.10 -15.01
CA LEU A 292 7.22 -3.42 -14.56
C LEU A 292 7.84 -3.76 -13.19
N GLY A 293 9.11 -3.41 -12.98
CA GLY A 293 9.79 -3.59 -11.70
C GLY A 293 9.18 -2.78 -10.55
N GLY A 294 8.77 -1.52 -10.77
CA GLY A 294 8.14 -0.69 -9.75
C GLY A 294 6.72 -1.13 -9.42
N HIS A 295 5.95 -1.54 -10.43
CA HIS A 295 4.64 -2.16 -10.23
C HIS A 295 4.75 -3.47 -9.45
N GLU A 296 5.73 -4.32 -9.75
CA GLU A 296 6.07 -5.50 -8.94
C GLU A 296 6.43 -5.10 -7.49
N ARG A 297 7.18 -4.02 -7.26
CA ARG A 297 7.50 -3.56 -5.90
C ARG A 297 6.26 -3.17 -5.11
N SER A 298 5.37 -2.38 -5.71
CA SER A 298 4.10 -2.01 -5.07
C SER A 298 3.30 -3.24 -4.66
N ARG A 299 3.06 -4.16 -5.61
CA ARG A 299 2.33 -5.41 -5.36
C ARG A 299 2.97 -6.25 -4.26
N TRP A 300 4.29 -6.33 -4.22
CA TRP A 300 5.01 -7.06 -3.17
C TRP A 300 4.73 -6.46 -1.79
N TRP A 301 4.84 -5.14 -1.66
CA TRP A 301 4.62 -4.47 -0.40
C TRP A 301 3.15 -4.50 0.03
N THR A 302 2.19 -4.41 -0.89
CA THR A 302 0.77 -4.64 -0.60
C THR A 302 0.56 -6.04 -0.02
N GLN A 303 1.12 -7.08 -0.64
CA GLN A 303 1.05 -8.45 -0.12
C GLN A 303 1.66 -8.56 1.30
N GLU A 304 2.76 -7.84 1.57
CA GLU A 304 3.37 -7.80 2.90
C GLU A 304 2.50 -7.10 3.94
N ILE A 305 1.77 -6.05 3.58
CA ILE A 305 0.79 -5.41 4.49
C ILE A 305 -0.36 -6.37 4.79
N LEU A 306 -0.95 -6.99 3.76
CA LEU A 306 -2.08 -7.90 3.95
C LEU A 306 -1.71 -9.12 4.83
N LYS A 307 -0.44 -9.56 4.81
CA LYS A 307 0.06 -10.58 5.75
C LYS A 307 0.00 -10.18 7.24
N ARG A 308 -0.22 -8.90 7.53
CA ARG A 308 -0.25 -8.26 8.85
C ARG A 308 -1.60 -7.63 9.16
N ASN A 309 -2.53 -7.60 8.21
CA ASN A 309 -3.88 -7.08 8.42
C ASN A 309 -4.73 -8.09 9.22
N GLN A 310 -5.13 -7.74 10.44
CA GLN A 310 -5.92 -8.60 11.31
C GLN A 310 -7.32 -8.89 10.76
N ASP A 311 -7.91 -7.95 10.03
CA ASP A 311 -9.26 -8.07 9.45
C ASP A 311 -9.26 -9.09 8.32
N ASP A 312 -8.20 -9.13 7.52
CA ASP A 312 -7.95 -10.17 6.53
C ASP A 312 -8.00 -11.57 7.17
N TYR A 313 -7.50 -11.73 8.40
CA TYR A 313 -7.52 -13.03 9.09
C TYR A 313 -8.73 -13.24 10.00
N LEU A 314 -9.71 -12.32 10.02
CA LEU A 314 -10.85 -12.32 10.96
C LEU A 314 -10.39 -12.41 12.42
N LEU A 315 -9.32 -11.69 12.76
CA LEU A 315 -8.74 -11.61 14.09
C LEU A 315 -8.89 -10.20 14.66
N HIS A 316 -8.92 -10.10 15.98
CA HIS A 316 -8.71 -8.85 16.69
C HIS A 316 -7.60 -9.04 17.72
N ILE A 317 -6.41 -8.49 17.44
CA ILE A 317 -5.23 -8.62 18.30
C ILE A 317 -5.15 -7.45 19.27
N TYR A 318 -5.17 -6.22 18.73
CA TYR A 318 -5.41 -4.95 19.41
C TYR A 318 -5.63 -3.86 18.34
N ASN A 319 -6.15 -2.68 18.73
CA ASN A 319 -6.60 -1.64 17.80
C ASN A 319 -5.56 -1.27 16.74
N ASP A 320 -4.33 -0.97 17.16
CA ASP A 320 -3.29 -0.44 16.27
C ASP A 320 -2.46 -1.53 15.58
N PHE A 321 -2.84 -2.81 15.70
CA PHE A 321 -2.03 -3.92 15.19
C PHE A 321 -1.73 -3.77 13.69
N ASN A 322 -2.75 -3.41 12.92
CA ASN A 322 -2.63 -3.19 11.48
C ASN A 322 -1.63 -2.07 11.17
N TRP A 323 -1.73 -0.94 11.87
CA TRP A 323 -0.86 0.22 11.65
C TRP A 323 0.60 -0.06 12.02
N TYR A 324 0.86 -0.73 13.15
CA TYR A 324 2.21 -1.20 13.47
C TYR A 324 2.73 -2.21 12.44
N GLY A 325 1.85 -3.03 11.88
CA GLY A 325 2.15 -3.93 10.77
C GLY A 325 2.55 -3.17 9.49
N THR A 326 1.78 -2.16 9.10
CA THR A 326 2.07 -1.28 7.95
C THR A 326 3.39 -0.55 8.16
N ILE A 327 3.62 0.04 9.33
CA ILE A 327 4.88 0.71 9.69
C ILE A 327 6.06 -0.26 9.54
N GLU A 328 5.97 -1.48 10.04
CA GLU A 328 7.02 -2.49 9.87
C GLU A 328 7.33 -2.79 8.39
N VAL A 329 6.31 -2.80 7.53
CA VAL A 329 6.50 -2.97 6.07
C VAL A 329 7.19 -1.78 5.44
N LEU A 330 6.81 -0.56 5.80
CA LEU A 330 7.45 0.67 5.33
C LEU A 330 8.92 0.73 5.77
N GLU A 331 9.23 0.29 6.98
CA GLU A 331 10.61 0.16 7.44
C GLU A 331 11.41 -0.90 6.66
N ASN A 332 10.79 -2.04 6.33
CA ASN A 332 11.41 -3.05 5.46
C ASN A 332 11.69 -2.49 4.04
N LEU A 333 10.79 -1.65 3.52
CA LEU A 333 10.98 -0.93 2.25
C LEU A 333 12.18 0.02 2.33
N PHE A 334 12.36 0.74 3.44
CA PHE A 334 13.55 1.58 3.65
C PHE A 334 14.85 0.79 3.76
N VAL A 335 14.84 -0.37 4.42
CA VAL A 335 15.99 -1.31 4.42
C VAL A 335 16.32 -1.73 3.00
N GLN A 336 15.31 -2.04 2.20
CA GLN A 336 15.48 -2.39 0.80
C GLN A 336 16.09 -1.23 0.00
N PHE A 337 15.55 -0.03 0.12
CA PHE A 337 16.05 1.15 -0.59
C PHE A 337 17.49 1.48 -0.19
N GLU A 338 17.83 1.46 1.11
CA GLU A 338 19.21 1.62 1.60
C GLU A 338 20.16 0.63 0.93
N ARG A 339 19.74 -0.64 0.79
CA ARG A 339 20.55 -1.68 0.18
C ARG A 339 20.80 -1.42 -1.31
N VAL A 340 19.77 -1.01 -2.05
CA VAL A 340 19.92 -0.62 -3.47
C VAL A 340 20.85 0.58 -3.58
N LEU A 341 20.64 1.61 -2.78
CA LEU A 341 21.43 2.85 -2.77
C LEU A 341 22.90 2.61 -2.44
N LYS A 342 23.20 1.66 -1.54
CA LYS A 342 24.57 1.27 -1.18
C LYS A 342 25.22 0.32 -2.17
N SER A 343 24.47 -0.26 -3.11
CA SER A 343 25.03 -1.15 -4.12
C SER A 343 26.01 -0.38 -5.01
N THR A 344 27.20 -0.94 -5.25
CA THR A 344 28.23 -0.30 -6.10
C THR A 344 27.84 -0.26 -7.58
N SER A 345 26.82 -1.02 -7.97
CA SER A 345 26.42 -1.23 -9.36
C SER A 345 24.91 -1.10 -9.56
N HIS A 346 24.24 -0.29 -8.74
CA HIS A 346 22.82 0.00 -9.00
C HIS A 346 22.69 0.86 -10.25
N GLU A 347 21.69 0.57 -11.06
CA GLU A 347 21.25 1.47 -12.11
C GLU A 347 20.28 2.51 -11.53
N PRO A 348 20.17 3.72 -12.10
CA PRO A 348 19.24 4.74 -11.60
C PRO A 348 17.78 4.26 -11.58
N LEU A 349 17.42 3.36 -12.50
CA LEU A 349 16.10 2.74 -12.52
C LEU A 349 15.86 1.84 -11.30
N ASP A 350 16.89 1.22 -10.72
CA ASP A 350 16.73 0.37 -9.54
C ASP A 350 16.28 1.18 -8.32
N LEU A 351 16.80 2.40 -8.14
CA LEU A 351 16.33 3.32 -7.12
C LEU A 351 14.94 3.85 -7.43
N TRP A 352 14.71 4.23 -8.69
CA TRP A 352 13.43 4.76 -9.12
C TRP A 352 12.29 3.75 -8.93
N ARG A 353 12.53 2.46 -9.19
CA ARG A 353 11.57 1.36 -8.94
C ARG A 353 11.10 1.27 -7.48
N GLU A 354 11.99 1.53 -6.52
CA GLU A 354 11.58 1.53 -5.11
C GLU A 354 10.69 2.74 -4.80
N VAL A 355 10.95 3.89 -5.43
CA VAL A 355 10.10 5.09 -5.32
C VAL A 355 8.76 4.92 -6.01
N GLU A 356 8.72 4.31 -7.21
CA GLU A 356 7.50 3.90 -7.90
C GLU A 356 6.68 2.95 -7.03
N GLY A 357 7.34 1.95 -6.45
CA GLY A 357 6.72 0.98 -5.55
C GLY A 357 6.08 1.65 -4.33
N LEU A 358 6.77 2.61 -3.72
CA LEU A 358 6.24 3.41 -2.61
C LEU A 358 5.06 4.28 -3.06
N ALA A 359 5.18 5.02 -4.16
CA ALA A 359 4.14 5.91 -4.66
C ALA A 359 2.83 5.16 -4.91
N LEU A 360 2.91 4.02 -5.59
CA LEU A 360 1.74 3.17 -5.87
C LEU A 360 1.20 2.50 -4.60
N LEU A 361 2.06 2.08 -3.67
CA LEU A 361 1.63 1.50 -2.39
C LEU A 361 0.82 2.50 -1.56
N LEU A 362 1.30 3.74 -1.41
CA LEU A 362 0.63 4.77 -0.62
C LEU A 362 -0.73 5.17 -1.18
N ASN A 363 -0.94 5.01 -2.49
CA ASN A 363 -2.21 5.32 -3.17
C ASN A 363 -3.03 4.04 -3.48
N SER A 364 -2.74 2.93 -2.78
CA SER A 364 -3.46 1.66 -2.99
C SER A 364 -4.62 1.42 -2.02
N GLY A 365 -4.85 2.33 -1.06
CA GLY A 365 -5.77 2.14 0.06
C GLY A 365 -5.33 1.10 1.10
N ASN A 366 -4.15 0.47 0.93
CA ASN A 366 -3.67 -0.55 1.87
C ASN A 366 -2.65 -0.01 2.88
N ALA A 367 -2.06 1.16 2.65
CA ALA A 367 -0.91 1.65 3.41
C ALA A 367 -1.30 2.73 4.45
N GLU A 368 -2.35 2.45 5.21
CA GLU A 368 -2.81 3.31 6.31
C GLU A 368 -1.95 3.10 7.57
N PHE A 369 -1.48 4.20 8.14
CA PHE A 369 -0.69 4.20 9.38
C PHE A 369 -0.80 5.50 10.18
N GLU A 370 -1.44 6.52 9.64
CA GLU A 370 -1.58 7.86 10.19
C GLU A 370 -2.34 7.91 11.50
N MET A 371 -3.23 6.95 11.73
CA MET A 371 -4.03 6.85 12.94
C MET A 371 -3.30 6.14 14.10
N CYS A 372 -2.06 5.67 13.89
CA CYS A 372 -1.27 5.01 14.93
C CYS A 372 -1.07 5.88 16.17
N ASP A 373 -1.18 5.27 17.35
CA ASP A 373 -0.92 5.91 18.63
C ASP A 373 0.53 6.40 18.81
N ASP A 374 1.47 5.97 17.96
CA ASP A 374 2.86 6.42 17.89
C ASP A 374 3.06 7.49 16.79
N GLY A 375 2.44 8.66 16.99
CA GLY A 375 2.52 9.77 16.04
C GLY A 375 3.94 10.25 15.73
N GLU A 376 4.88 10.17 16.68
CA GLU A 376 6.29 10.53 16.46
C GLU A 376 6.95 9.58 15.45
N ARG A 377 6.61 8.29 15.49
CA ARG A 377 7.10 7.31 14.52
C ARG A 377 6.48 7.53 13.14
N CYS A 378 5.19 7.87 13.07
CA CYS A 378 4.53 8.23 11.81
C CYS A 378 5.19 9.46 11.17
N GLU A 379 5.48 10.49 11.97
CA GLU A 379 6.18 11.69 11.53
C GLU A 379 7.53 11.35 10.88
N LYS A 380 8.34 10.55 11.55
CA LYS A 380 9.66 10.14 11.03
C LYS A 380 9.55 9.30 9.75
N ILE A 381 8.50 8.50 9.59
CA ILE A 381 8.26 7.73 8.36
C ILE A 381 7.95 8.68 7.19
N LEU A 382 7.11 9.69 7.40
CA LEU A 382 6.82 10.72 6.39
C LEU A 382 8.09 11.50 6.01
N GLU A 383 8.97 11.80 6.96
CA GLU A 383 10.27 12.42 6.66
C GLU A 383 11.15 11.49 5.80
N LEU A 384 11.14 10.18 6.09
CA LEU A 384 11.89 9.19 5.32
C LEU A 384 11.34 9.00 3.90
N PHE A 385 10.04 9.13 3.67
CA PHE A 385 9.47 9.17 2.32
C PHE A 385 10.06 10.32 1.49
N GLY A 386 10.07 11.52 2.06
CA GLY A 386 10.67 12.68 1.42
C GLY A 386 12.16 12.50 1.16
N SER A 387 12.90 12.00 2.15
CA SER A 387 14.34 11.79 2.01
C SER A 387 14.69 10.71 0.99
N MET A 388 13.90 9.63 0.90
CA MET A 388 14.06 8.58 -0.12
C MET A 388 13.79 9.14 -1.53
N THR A 389 12.72 9.91 -1.67
CA THR A 389 12.34 10.56 -2.94
C THR A 389 13.44 11.51 -3.42
N ILE A 390 13.94 12.38 -2.53
CA ILE A 390 15.03 13.31 -2.84
C ILE A 390 16.30 12.57 -3.25
N ALA A 391 16.68 11.51 -2.53
CA ALA A 391 17.86 10.72 -2.87
C ALA A 391 17.77 10.09 -4.27
N ALA A 392 16.58 9.61 -4.66
CA ALA A 392 16.35 9.11 -6.01
C ALA A 392 16.42 10.22 -7.06
N ILE A 393 15.79 11.38 -6.82
CA ILE A 393 15.86 12.55 -7.71
C ILE A 393 17.32 12.98 -7.92
N ASP A 394 18.10 13.10 -6.86
CA ASP A 394 19.52 13.48 -6.92
C ASP A 394 20.32 12.50 -7.79
N GLU A 395 20.05 11.19 -7.69
CA GLU A 395 20.74 10.20 -8.52
C GLU A 395 20.32 10.27 -10.00
N LEU A 396 19.03 10.50 -10.27
CA LEU A 396 18.54 10.74 -11.62
C LEU A 396 19.16 12.01 -12.22
N GLN A 397 19.27 13.10 -11.44
CA GLN A 397 19.89 14.35 -11.87
C GLN A 397 21.37 14.18 -12.21
N LYS A 398 22.15 13.50 -11.35
CA LYS A 398 23.58 13.21 -11.60
C LYS A 398 23.82 12.47 -12.92
N LYS A 399 22.83 11.68 -13.36
CA LYS A 399 22.89 10.89 -14.60
C LYS A 399 22.20 11.56 -15.78
N GLY A 400 21.67 12.78 -15.60
CA GLY A 400 20.93 13.50 -16.65
C GLY A 400 19.59 12.87 -17.01
N LEU A 401 19.03 12.03 -16.13
CA LEU A 401 17.77 11.32 -16.33
C LEU A 401 16.58 12.04 -15.67
N PHE A 402 16.81 13.03 -14.82
CA PHE A 402 15.74 13.85 -14.25
C PHE A 402 15.51 15.09 -15.13
N THR A 403 14.83 14.89 -16.26
CA THR A 403 14.52 15.94 -17.23
C THR A 403 13.14 15.69 -17.86
N LYS A 404 12.56 16.70 -18.50
CA LYS A 404 11.28 16.57 -19.22
C LYS A 404 11.28 15.49 -20.32
N ASP A 405 12.44 15.24 -20.93
CA ASP A 405 12.63 14.28 -22.02
C ASP A 405 13.27 12.97 -21.50
N SER A 406 13.05 12.65 -20.22
CA SER A 406 13.61 11.47 -19.57
C SER A 406 13.18 10.17 -20.27
N LYS A 407 14.07 9.17 -20.22
CA LYS A 407 13.71 7.79 -20.58
C LYS A 407 12.75 7.13 -19.58
N PHE A 408 12.50 7.76 -18.43
CA PHE A 408 11.52 7.31 -17.43
C PHE A 408 10.24 8.14 -17.62
N PRO A 409 9.26 7.65 -18.41
CA PRO A 409 8.10 8.44 -18.82
C PRO A 409 7.17 8.77 -17.65
N ASN A 410 7.29 8.07 -16.52
CA ASN A 410 6.40 8.19 -15.38
C ASN A 410 6.93 9.07 -14.24
N ILE A 411 8.05 9.79 -14.42
CA ILE A 411 8.59 10.67 -13.36
C ILE A 411 7.51 11.64 -12.86
N SER A 412 6.80 12.26 -13.79
CA SER A 412 5.76 13.25 -13.48
C SER A 412 4.64 12.66 -12.60
N ILE A 413 4.03 11.57 -13.03
CA ILE A 413 2.88 10.97 -12.34
C ILE A 413 3.26 10.37 -10.97
N MET A 414 4.44 9.75 -10.84
CA MET A 414 4.88 9.17 -9.57
C MET A 414 5.20 10.25 -8.53
N LEU A 415 5.82 11.35 -8.93
CA LEU A 415 6.02 12.49 -8.03
C LEU A 415 4.69 13.13 -7.65
N ALA A 416 3.74 13.26 -8.59
CA ALA A 416 2.42 13.80 -8.29
C ALA A 416 1.67 12.94 -7.25
N LEU A 417 1.74 11.61 -7.35
CA LEU A 417 1.16 10.69 -6.36
C LEU A 417 1.78 10.85 -4.96
N LEU A 418 3.10 10.96 -4.89
CA LEU A 418 3.81 11.17 -3.61
C LEU A 418 3.49 12.52 -2.99
N ILE A 419 3.42 13.58 -3.82
CA ILE A 419 3.08 14.93 -3.38
C ILE A 419 1.63 14.99 -2.91
N LYS A 420 0.67 14.45 -3.67
CA LYS A 420 -0.76 14.40 -3.29
C LYS A 420 -0.91 13.73 -1.93
N TYR A 421 -0.35 12.52 -1.78
CA TYR A 421 -0.42 11.78 -0.53
C TYR A 421 0.18 12.57 0.64
N ALA A 422 1.42 13.07 0.50
CA ALA A 422 2.08 13.81 1.56
C ALA A 422 1.38 15.12 1.91
N TRP A 423 0.85 15.83 0.92
CA TRP A 423 0.12 17.08 1.15
C TRP A 423 -1.17 16.84 1.93
N SER A 424 -1.96 15.84 1.52
CA SER A 424 -3.17 15.44 2.24
C SER A 424 -2.86 15.05 3.69
N MET A 425 -1.80 14.28 3.90
CA MET A 425 -1.34 13.88 5.23
C MET A 425 -0.93 15.07 6.10
N GLY A 426 -0.18 16.02 5.54
CA GLY A 426 0.24 17.22 6.26
C GLY A 426 -0.89 18.19 6.57
N ARG A 427 -2.01 18.13 5.84
CA ARG A 427 -3.16 19.04 6.00
C ARG A 427 -4.41 18.38 6.61
N GLY A 428 -4.37 17.07 6.86
CA GLY A 428 -5.48 16.31 7.44
C GLY A 428 -5.74 16.52 8.93
N GLY A 429 -5.06 17.49 9.57
CA GLY A 429 -5.22 17.77 11.01
C GLY A 429 -4.45 16.82 11.94
N TYR A 430 -3.55 16.00 11.39
CA TYR A 430 -2.73 15.05 12.13
C TYR A 430 -1.49 15.67 12.81
N GLY A 431 -1.20 16.96 12.57
CA GLY A 431 -0.02 17.63 13.13
C GLY A 431 1.28 17.33 12.37
N PHE A 432 1.19 16.93 11.09
CA PHE A 432 2.35 16.59 10.24
C PHE A 432 2.74 17.71 9.26
N GLU A 433 2.27 18.94 9.47
CA GLU A 433 2.45 20.08 8.56
C GLU A 433 3.94 20.36 8.30
N ASP A 434 4.77 20.35 9.34
CA ASP A 434 6.20 20.67 9.25
C ASP A 434 7.02 19.50 8.64
N THR A 435 6.48 18.29 8.71
CA THR A 435 7.14 17.05 8.29
C THR A 435 7.14 16.87 6.77
N VAL A 436 6.11 17.38 6.10
CA VAL A 436 5.92 17.21 4.66
C VAL A 436 6.52 18.35 3.83
N THR A 437 7.30 19.24 4.45
CA THR A 437 7.97 20.39 3.80
C THR A 437 8.90 20.00 2.64
N TRP A 438 9.26 18.73 2.51
CA TRP A 438 10.02 18.23 1.37
C TRP A 438 9.27 18.32 0.04
N VAL A 439 7.93 18.40 0.05
CA VAL A 439 7.13 18.55 -1.18
C VAL A 439 7.49 19.83 -1.95
N PHE A 440 7.78 20.93 -1.24
CA PHE A 440 8.21 22.20 -1.86
C PHE A 440 9.51 22.02 -2.64
N TYR A 441 10.46 21.29 -2.06
CA TYR A 441 11.73 20.99 -2.71
C TYR A 441 11.51 20.12 -3.95
N VAL A 442 10.70 19.06 -3.86
CA VAL A 442 10.42 18.18 -5.01
C VAL A 442 9.77 18.95 -6.16
N VAL A 443 8.78 19.80 -5.87
CA VAL A 443 8.15 20.67 -6.89
C VAL A 443 9.19 21.59 -7.54
N GLN A 444 10.02 22.26 -6.74
CA GLN A 444 11.09 23.12 -7.24
C GLN A 444 12.07 22.36 -8.15
N GLN A 445 12.47 21.14 -7.77
CA GLN A 445 13.36 20.31 -8.59
C GLN A 445 12.70 19.92 -9.92
N ALA A 446 11.42 19.54 -9.91
CA ALA A 446 10.68 19.22 -11.13
C ALA A 446 10.59 20.43 -12.08
N GLU A 447 10.27 21.61 -11.56
CA GLU A 447 10.23 22.85 -12.35
C GLU A 447 11.59 23.23 -12.93
N ALA A 448 12.66 23.14 -12.12
CA ALA A 448 14.03 23.39 -12.58
C ALA A 448 14.47 22.43 -13.69
N ALA A 449 13.96 21.19 -13.68
CA ALA A 449 14.17 20.18 -14.71
C ALA A 449 13.22 20.31 -15.92
N GLY A 450 12.30 21.29 -15.91
CA GLY A 450 11.29 21.49 -16.93
C GLY A 450 10.21 20.40 -16.97
N ILE A 451 10.07 19.60 -15.91
CA ILE A 451 9.08 18.54 -15.79
C ILE A 451 7.75 19.15 -15.38
N THR A 452 6.74 19.03 -16.24
CA THR A 452 5.37 19.37 -15.88
C THR A 452 4.80 18.23 -15.02
N LEU A 453 4.51 18.51 -13.75
CA LEU A 453 3.83 17.58 -12.86
C LEU A 453 2.34 17.49 -13.26
N GLY A 454 1.94 16.34 -13.80
CA GLY A 454 0.56 15.97 -14.11
C GLY A 454 0.17 14.80 -13.22
N GLY A 455 -0.99 14.90 -12.58
CA GLY A 455 -1.36 14.02 -11.49
C GLY A 455 -2.74 13.40 -11.62
N PRO A 456 -3.14 12.64 -10.59
CA PRO A 456 -4.55 12.33 -10.32
C PRO A 456 -5.47 13.56 -10.35
N SER A 457 -6.77 13.32 -10.46
CA SER A 457 -7.82 14.33 -10.31
C SER A 457 -7.63 15.15 -9.04
N GLY A 458 -7.84 16.47 -9.18
CA GLY A 458 -7.65 17.46 -8.12
C GLY A 458 -6.19 17.83 -7.83
N PHE A 459 -5.21 17.17 -8.45
CA PHE A 459 -3.79 17.47 -8.20
C PHE A 459 -3.40 18.88 -8.62
N GLU A 460 -4.03 19.48 -9.64
CA GLU A 460 -3.75 20.85 -10.07
C GLU A 460 -4.05 21.86 -8.97
N LYS A 461 -5.11 21.62 -8.18
CA LYS A 461 -5.47 22.45 -7.03
C LYS A 461 -4.40 22.35 -5.94
N ILE A 462 -3.99 21.12 -5.60
CA ILE A 462 -2.92 20.85 -4.62
C ILE A 462 -1.62 21.51 -5.08
N LEU A 463 -1.24 21.34 -6.34
CA LEU A 463 -0.01 21.92 -6.88
C LEU A 463 -0.04 23.45 -6.84
N LYS A 464 -1.21 24.07 -7.07
CA LYS A 464 -1.39 25.51 -6.93
C LYS A 464 -1.20 25.96 -5.48
N GLU A 465 -1.84 25.28 -4.52
CA GLU A 465 -1.69 25.58 -3.08
C GLU A 465 -0.22 25.49 -2.64
N ILE A 466 0.47 24.42 -3.05
CA ILE A 466 1.92 24.26 -2.79
C ILE A 466 2.72 25.43 -3.35
N LYS A 467 2.42 25.88 -4.57
CA LYS A 467 3.14 27.00 -5.21
C LYS A 467 2.86 28.33 -4.53
N ASP A 468 1.61 28.56 -4.12
CA ASP A 468 1.22 29.78 -3.41
C ASP A 468 1.96 29.85 -2.07
N GLU A 469 2.03 28.74 -1.32
CA GLU A 469 2.78 28.63 -0.06
C GLU A 469 4.31 28.58 -0.24
N ALA A 470 4.82 28.08 -1.36
CA ALA A 470 6.25 28.03 -1.63
C ALA A 470 6.90 29.42 -1.61
N SER A 471 6.12 30.48 -1.91
CA SER A 471 6.57 31.87 -1.83
C SER A 471 6.94 32.31 -0.40
N GLU A 472 6.40 31.64 0.61
CA GLU A 472 6.67 31.87 2.03
C GLU A 472 7.87 31.06 2.53
N GLN A 473 8.31 30.05 1.77
CA GLN A 473 9.43 29.19 2.15
C GLN A 473 10.76 29.91 1.93
N THR A 474 11.52 30.04 3.01
CA THR A 474 12.89 30.60 2.94
C THR A 474 13.87 29.57 2.37
N ALA A 475 14.93 30.04 1.70
CA ALA A 475 16.05 29.18 1.30
C ALA A 475 16.65 28.39 2.48
N ALA A 476 16.61 28.97 3.69
CA ALA A 476 17.03 28.29 4.91
C ALA A 476 16.10 27.11 5.26
N SER A 477 14.77 27.26 5.12
CA SER A 477 13.80 26.18 5.32
C SER A 477 14.04 25.04 4.34
N LEU A 478 14.19 25.33 3.05
CA LEU A 478 14.47 24.31 2.03
C LEU A 478 15.83 23.63 2.25
N SER A 479 16.83 24.35 2.74
CA SER A 479 18.13 23.75 3.05
C SER A 479 18.06 22.72 4.19
N LYS A 480 17.10 22.85 5.12
CA LYS A 480 16.87 21.86 6.19
C LYS A 480 16.34 20.55 5.63
N VAL A 481 15.46 20.61 4.62
CA VAL A 481 14.93 19.42 3.94
C VAL A 481 16.08 18.56 3.39
N THR A 482 17.03 19.21 2.72
CA THR A 482 18.22 18.57 2.13
C THR A 482 19.32 18.27 3.15
N LYS A 483 19.12 18.58 4.44
CA LYS A 483 20.14 18.39 5.46
C LYS A 483 20.23 16.91 5.82
N GLY A 484 21.37 16.31 5.48
CA GLY A 484 21.67 14.91 5.74
C GLY A 484 21.21 14.00 4.60
N THR A 485 21.88 12.87 4.44
CA THR A 485 21.51 11.88 3.43
C THR A 485 20.38 10.99 3.95
N PHE A 486 19.64 10.33 3.05
CA PHE A 486 18.69 9.28 3.44
C PHE A 486 19.32 8.26 4.38
N ILE A 487 20.57 7.85 4.13
CA ILE A 487 21.30 6.90 4.98
C ILE A 487 21.47 7.43 6.41
N ASP A 488 21.80 8.72 6.57
CA ASP A 488 22.01 9.33 7.89
C ASP A 488 20.69 9.46 8.65
N LYS A 489 19.62 9.87 7.95
CA LYS A 489 18.27 9.98 8.53
C LYS A 489 17.73 8.61 8.93
N PHE A 490 17.82 7.62 8.05
CA PHE A 490 17.36 6.26 8.33
C PHE A 490 18.19 5.57 9.42
N LYS A 491 19.49 5.88 9.53
CA LYS A 491 20.29 5.42 10.67
C LYS A 491 19.84 6.05 11.99
N SER A 492 19.47 7.32 11.98
CA SER A 492 19.01 8.05 13.16
C SER A 492 17.60 7.63 13.60
N TYR A 493 16.79 7.15 12.67
CA TYR A 493 15.46 6.59 12.94
C TYR A 493 15.48 5.39 13.91
N GLY A 494 16.51 4.54 13.82
CA GLY A 494 16.77 3.46 14.78
C GLY A 494 16.15 2.10 14.43
N SER A 495 14.83 2.04 14.17
CA SER A 495 14.17 0.78 13.79
C SER A 495 14.52 0.35 12.36
N ARG A 496 14.51 -0.96 12.09
CA ARG A 496 14.96 -1.57 10.82
C ARG A 496 13.98 -2.59 10.27
N GLY A 497 12.69 -2.40 10.52
CA GLY A 497 11.65 -3.31 10.09
C GLY A 497 11.72 -4.65 10.81
N GLY A 498 11.16 -5.68 10.19
CA GLY A 498 11.10 -7.01 10.76
C GLY A 498 9.90 -7.82 10.28
N ASP A 499 9.55 -8.82 11.09
CA ASP A 499 8.45 -9.74 10.87
C ASP A 499 7.58 -9.97 12.11
N LYS A 500 7.63 -9.04 13.07
CA LYS A 500 6.95 -9.16 14.38
C LYS A 500 5.44 -9.22 14.20
N HIS A 501 4.90 -8.49 13.23
CA HIS A 501 3.45 -8.37 13.02
C HIS A 501 2.91 -9.32 11.95
N VAL A 502 3.74 -10.24 11.42
CA VAL A 502 3.31 -11.19 10.37
C VAL A 502 2.39 -12.27 10.96
N ILE A 503 1.08 -12.13 10.77
CA ILE A 503 0.06 -13.06 11.27
C ILE A 503 0.24 -14.47 10.69
N ALA A 504 0.72 -14.57 9.44
CA ALA A 504 1.04 -15.85 8.82
C ALA A 504 2.12 -16.65 9.56
N LYS A 505 3.00 -15.97 10.33
CA LYS A 505 4.04 -16.62 11.16
C LYS A 505 3.56 -16.94 12.57
N MET A 506 2.41 -16.41 12.98
CA MET A 506 1.84 -16.67 14.30
C MET A 506 1.50 -18.17 14.45
N PRO A 507 1.72 -18.80 15.61
CA PRO A 507 1.24 -20.14 15.88
C PRO A 507 -0.29 -20.24 15.76
N SER A 508 -0.82 -21.36 15.25
CA SER A 508 -2.28 -21.56 15.13
C SER A 508 -3.00 -21.43 16.48
N THR A 509 -2.37 -21.87 17.58
CA THR A 509 -2.92 -21.73 18.93
C THR A 509 -3.05 -20.29 19.38
N GLU A 510 -2.17 -19.41 18.90
CA GLU A 510 -2.19 -17.98 19.23
C GLU A 510 -3.24 -17.25 18.39
N ARG A 511 -3.31 -17.49 17.08
CA ARG A 511 -4.40 -16.96 16.24
C ARG A 511 -5.79 -17.30 16.77
N LYS A 512 -5.99 -18.54 17.24
CA LYS A 512 -7.27 -18.97 17.86
C LYS A 512 -7.67 -18.17 19.10
N ARG A 513 -6.72 -17.54 19.82
CA ARG A 513 -7.03 -16.69 20.98
C ARG A 513 -7.60 -15.34 20.56
N TYR A 514 -7.20 -14.85 19.38
CA TYR A 514 -7.62 -13.57 18.81
C TYR A 514 -8.77 -13.70 17.81
N ALA A 515 -9.19 -14.93 17.49
CA ALA A 515 -10.29 -15.16 16.58
C ALA A 515 -11.58 -14.55 17.15
N CYS A 516 -12.25 -13.72 16.36
CA CYS A 516 -13.56 -13.21 16.70
C CYS A 516 -14.50 -14.40 16.89
N LYS A 517 -15.09 -14.53 18.09
CA LYS A 517 -16.10 -15.55 18.33
C LYS A 517 -17.28 -15.21 17.42
N SER A 518 -17.59 -16.08 16.47
CA SER A 518 -18.83 -16.02 15.71
C SER A 518 -19.97 -16.05 16.72
N GLY A 519 -20.68 -14.93 16.85
CA GLY A 519 -21.84 -14.78 17.73
C GLY A 519 -23.02 -15.59 17.24
#